data_AF-A0A3M4ARX8-F1
#
_entry.id   AF-A0A3M4ARX8-F1
#
_cell.length_a   1.000
_cell.length_b   1.000
_cell.length_c   1.000
_cell.angle_alpha   90.00
_cell.angle_beta   90.00
_cell.angle_gamma   90.00
#
_symmetry.space_group_name_H-M   'P 1'
#
loop_
_entity.id
_entity.type
_entity.pdbx_description
1 polymer ?
#
loop_
_entity_poly.entity_id
_entity_poly.type
_entity_poly.pdbx_seq_one_letter_code
_entity_poly.pdbx_strand_id
1 'polypeptide(L)' 'KFLTVSNERFQFTTHQHVSLGHMSYVILQDDQCTACGALDSQGNSRSHCSTAPITLQPATFAPLPMME' A
#
# COMPACT_ATOMS: atom_id res chain seq x y z
N LYS A 1 -6.83 26.63 4.06
CA LYS A 1 -6.66 25.59 3.01
C LYS A 1 -7.24 24.31 3.58
N PHE A 2 -8.46 23.91 3.18
CA PHE A 2 -9.08 22.69 3.70
C PHE A 2 -8.38 21.51 3.04
N LEU A 3 -7.62 20.73 3.80
CA LEU A 3 -7.06 19.48 3.32
C LEU A 3 -8.19 18.45 3.34
N THR A 4 -8.76 18.14 2.18
CA THR A 4 -9.66 17.00 2.03
C THR A 4 -8.88 15.73 2.37
N VAL A 5 -9.20 15.12 3.50
CA VAL A 5 -8.65 13.83 3.90
C VAL A 5 -9.39 12.77 3.08
N SER A 6 -8.78 12.32 1.97
CA SER A 6 -9.31 11.20 1.19
C SER A 6 -9.03 9.90 1.96
N ASN A 7 -10.06 9.15 2.30
CA ASN A 7 -9.94 7.88 3.03
C ASN A 7 -9.72 6.75 2.01
N GLU A 8 -8.48 6.66 1.51
CA GLU A 8 -8.15 5.78 0.40
C GLU A 8 -7.79 4.38 0.89
N ARG A 9 -8.21 3.38 0.12
CA ARG A 9 -7.93 1.96 0.34
C ARG A 9 -7.70 1.32 -1.01
N PHE A 10 -6.80 0.34 -1.02
CA PHE A 10 -6.61 -0.54 -2.16
C PHE A 10 -6.82 -1.99 -1.76
N GLN A 11 -7.10 -2.82 -2.75
CA GLN A 11 -7.17 -4.26 -2.59
C GLN A 11 -6.11 -4.88 -3.48
N PHE A 12 -5.27 -5.71 -2.88
CA PHE A 12 -4.33 -6.54 -3.63
C PHE A 12 -5.03 -7.82 -4.07
N THR A 13 -5.10 -8.05 -5.36
CA THR A 13 -5.70 -9.27 -5.93
C THR A 13 -4.63 -10.12 -6.58
N THR A 14 -4.68 -11.42 -6.32
CA THR A 14 -3.78 -12.41 -6.91
C THR A 14 -4.59 -13.48 -7.61
N HIS A 15 -4.08 -14.00 -8.72
CA HIS A 15 -4.68 -15.14 -9.42
C HIS A 15 -4.48 -16.46 -8.67
N GLN A 16 -3.58 -16.49 -7.69
CA GLN A 16 -3.29 -17.67 -6.88
C GLN A 16 -4.02 -17.59 -5.55
N HIS A 17 -4.51 -18.71 -5.04
CA HIS A 17 -5.23 -18.78 -3.76
C HIS A 17 -4.25 -18.73 -2.57
N VAL A 18 -3.48 -17.65 -2.45
CA VAL A 18 -2.52 -17.41 -1.36
C VAL A 18 -3.14 -16.52 -0.29
N SER A 19 -2.84 -16.82 0.98
CA SER A 19 -3.27 -15.98 2.09
C SER A 19 -2.55 -14.64 2.06
N LEU A 20 -3.30 -13.57 1.86
CA LEU A 20 -2.78 -12.20 1.78
C LEU A 20 -2.60 -11.54 3.15
N GLY A 21 -3.20 -12.10 4.21
CA GLY A 21 -3.22 -11.47 5.55
C GLY A 21 -1.86 -11.34 6.23
N HIS A 22 -0.82 -11.96 5.68
CA HIS A 22 0.57 -11.83 6.15
C HIS A 22 1.42 -10.92 5.26
N MET A 23 0.87 -10.44 4.13
CA MET A 23 1.60 -9.53 3.26
C MET A 23 1.59 -8.13 3.86
N SER A 24 2.80 -7.60 4.06
CA SER A 24 2.99 -6.20 4.41
C SER A 24 3.08 -5.34 3.14
N TYR A 25 2.62 -4.11 3.24
CA TYR A 25 2.69 -3.11 2.18
C TYR A 25 3.27 -1.81 2.72
N VAL A 26 3.87 -1.06 1.82
CA VAL A 26 4.34 0.32 2.02
C VAL A 26 3.88 1.13 0.83
N ILE A 27 3.29 2.30 1.10
CA ILE A 27 2.92 3.29 0.11
C ILE A 27 3.98 4.38 0.16
N LEU A 28 4.61 4.62 -0.99
CA LEU A 28 5.57 5.68 -1.18
C LEU A 28 4.93 6.77 -2.04
N GLN A 29 5.10 8.02 -1.63
CA GLN A 29 4.76 9.21 -2.40
C GLN A 29 5.99 10.10 -2.41
N ASP A 30 6.52 10.44 -3.58
CA ASP A 30 7.75 11.23 -3.72
C ASP A 30 8.92 10.66 -2.87
N ASP A 31 9.12 9.34 -2.93
CA ASP A 31 10.09 8.55 -2.14
C ASP A 31 9.91 8.62 -0.61
N GLN A 32 8.82 9.22 -0.12
CA GLN A 32 8.47 9.25 1.30
C GLN A 32 7.40 8.21 1.62
N CYS A 33 7.59 7.50 2.72
CA CYS A 33 6.58 6.59 3.26
C CYS A 33 5.37 7.38 3.78
N THR A 34 4.23 7.20 3.14
CA THR A 34 2.97 7.84 3.55
C THR A 34 2.05 6.88 4.31
N ALA A 35 2.15 5.58 4.05
CA ALA A 35 1.44 4.56 4.80
C ALA A 35 2.16 3.22 4.75
N CYS A 36 2.06 2.44 5.82
CA CYS A 36 2.52 1.06 5.83
C CYS A 36 1.60 0.21 6.72
N GLY A 37 1.60 -1.09 6.51
CA GLY A 37 0.81 -2.01 7.30
C GLY A 37 0.76 -3.41 6.72
N ALA A 38 -0.02 -4.28 7.34
CA ALA A 38 -0.37 -5.57 6.78
C ALA A 38 -1.74 -5.49 6.09
N LEU A 39 -1.88 -6.26 5.01
CA LEU A 39 -3.18 -6.52 4.41
C LEU A 39 -4.04 -7.38 5.34
N ASP A 40 -5.35 -7.28 5.22
CA ASP A 40 -6.26 -8.23 5.85
C ASP A 40 -6.31 -9.57 5.08
N SER A 41 -7.09 -10.52 5.59
CA SER A 41 -7.26 -11.85 4.96
C SER A 41 -7.86 -11.80 3.55
N GLN A 42 -8.51 -10.68 3.18
CA GLN A 42 -9.10 -10.45 1.86
C GLN A 42 -8.18 -9.63 0.95
N GLY A 43 -6.98 -9.24 1.44
CA GLY A 43 -6.03 -8.43 0.67
C GLY A 43 -6.31 -6.93 0.71
N ASN A 44 -7.16 -6.43 1.61
CA ASN A 44 -7.43 -5.00 1.71
C ASN A 44 -6.37 -4.30 2.56
N SER A 45 -5.98 -3.11 2.11
CA SER A 45 -5.16 -2.20 2.90
C SER A 45 -5.98 -1.51 3.98
N ARG A 46 -5.31 -1.04 5.05
CA ARG A 46 -5.91 -0.09 5.99
C ARG A 46 -6.15 1.25 5.28
N SER A 47 -7.13 2.00 5.79
CA SER A 47 -7.36 3.38 5.36
C SER A 47 -6.11 4.20 5.58
N HIS A 48 -5.65 4.89 4.54
CA HIS A 48 -4.60 5.89 4.65
C HIS A 48 -5.11 7.24 4.16
N CYS A 49 -4.49 8.28 4.67
CA CYS A 49 -4.80 9.65 4.28
C CYS A 49 -3.78 10.05 3.22
N SER A 50 -4.19 10.07 1.96
CA SER A 50 -3.39 10.69 0.91
C SER A 50 -3.79 12.16 0.77
N THR A 51 -2.79 13.01 0.50
CA THR A 51 -3.01 14.45 0.25
C THR A 51 -3.63 14.69 -1.13
N ALA A 52 -3.56 13.71 -2.04
CA ALA A 52 -4.16 13.74 -3.36
C ALA A 52 -4.59 12.34 -3.80
N PRO A 53 -5.70 12.20 -4.54
CA PRO A 53 -6.08 10.92 -5.12
C PRO A 53 -5.04 10.51 -6.16
N ILE A 54 -4.26 9.47 -5.84
CA ILE A 54 -3.17 8.98 -6.68
C ILE A 54 -3.41 7.50 -6.95
N THR A 55 -3.29 7.12 -8.22
CA THR A 55 -3.27 5.72 -8.62
C THR A 55 -2.01 5.06 -8.07
N LEU A 56 -2.18 4.08 -7.18
CA LEU A 56 -1.07 3.30 -6.68
C LEU A 56 -0.48 2.44 -7.80
N GLN A 57 0.84 2.50 -7.95
CA GLN A 57 1.58 1.64 -8.87
C GLN A 57 2.49 0.71 -8.06
N PRO A 58 2.64 -0.56 -8.46
CA PRO A 58 3.64 -1.43 -7.87
C PRO A 58 5.03 -0.77 -7.97
N ALA A 59 5.78 -0.81 -6.88
CA ALA A 59 7.16 -0.32 -6.87
C ALA A 59 8.03 -1.27 -7.71
N THR A 60 8.17 -0.99 -9.01
CA THR A 60 8.99 -1.80 -9.94
C THR A 60 10.47 -1.77 -9.58
N PHE A 61 10.91 -0.72 -8.87
CA PHE A 61 12.29 -0.51 -8.41
C PHE A 61 12.41 -0.57 -6.89
N ALA A 62 11.59 -1.39 -6.21
CA ALA A 62 11.80 -1.62 -4.78
C ALA A 62 13.23 -2.16 -4.59
N PRO A 63 14.04 -1.57 -3.67
CA PRO A 63 15.35 -2.11 -3.36
C PRO A 63 15.20 -3.56 -2.95
N LEU A 64 16.01 -4.44 -3.55
CA LEU A 64 16.01 -5.86 -3.21
C LEU A 64 16.25 -6.00 -1.70
N PRO A 65 15.57 -6.93 -1.02
CA PRO A 65 15.87 -7.21 0.37
C PRO A 65 17.36 -7.57 0.45
N MET A 66 18.15 -6.77 1.18
CA MET A 66 19.50 -7.18 1.53
C MET A 66 19.35 -8.36 2.50
N MET A 67 19.82 -9.53 2.06
CA MET A 67 20.04 -10.65 2.95
C MET A 67 21.32 -10.32 3.73
N GLU A 68 21.19 -10.05 5.03
CA GLU A 68 22.34 -9.94 5.94
C GLU A 68 23.07 -11.28 6.09
#